data_AF-A0A1J3D7T1-F1
#
_entry.id   AF-A0A1J3D7T1-F1
#
_cell.length_a   1.000
_cell.length_b   1.000
_cell.length_c   1.000
_cell.angle_alpha   90.00
_cell.angle_beta   90.00
_cell.angle_gamma   90.00
#
_symmetry.space_group_name_H-M   'P 1'
#
loop_
_entity.id
_entity.type
_entity.pdbx_description
1 polymer ?
#
loop_
_entity_poly.entity_id
_entity_poly.type
_entity_poly.pdbx_seq_one_letter_code
_entity_poly.pdbx_strand_id
1 'polypeptide(L)'
;GATWFRAKRNRTSKAIMKMFQTQLHTAYEKYSDIPQSVKESWFRSFTQFYNWEPELTPLVRSEFDSHATKLYSDHMYAWKQNYLQGKKPKNVNLDVFNALKPYWDLPETKATSETNSKNRKSDRGGRGISTHNAGAKTIEAREEEMTIEAGGVPPDYIQLIKDIHTNKKTNEIQDPKAREFVEKVKDIRDEMMTQRTQNGLGVMTREDINQMVVEQAPVSKNRTYALGKLVDRHPSITSTYPVNSSLVEEVKMLKEQHLEKDIRMNSMQAQIETLQNILKENFPSSFPQTQQ
;
A
#
# COMPACT_ATOMS: atom_id res chain seq x y z
N GLY A 1 -2.47 -13.35 -1.57
CA GLY A 1 -2.51 -12.28 -2.59
C GLY A 1 -1.11 -11.84 -2.97
N ALA A 2 -0.94 -11.06 -4.05
CA ALA A 2 0.37 -10.66 -4.60
C ALA A 2 1.08 -9.51 -3.84
N THR A 3 0.75 -9.27 -2.58
CA THR A 3 1.29 -8.19 -1.73
C THR A 3 2.81 -8.25 -1.61
N TRP A 4 3.39 -9.45 -1.63
CA TRP A 4 4.84 -9.69 -1.60
C TRP A 4 5.60 -8.93 -2.71
N PHE A 5 4.98 -8.68 -3.86
CA PHE A 5 5.60 -7.97 -4.99
C PHE A 5 5.88 -6.50 -4.66
N ARG A 6 5.01 -5.90 -3.83
CA ARG A 6 5.08 -4.51 -3.34
C ARG A 6 6.02 -4.40 -2.15
N ALA A 7 5.87 -5.30 -1.16
CA ALA A 7 6.80 -5.46 -0.05
C ALA A 7 8.26 -5.58 -0.53
N LYS A 8 8.52 -6.51 -1.46
CA LYS A 8 9.86 -6.80 -1.98
C LYS A 8 10.23 -5.91 -3.17
N ARG A 9 9.69 -4.68 -3.27
CA ARG A 9 9.91 -3.75 -4.40
C ARG A 9 11.37 -3.58 -4.78
N ASN A 10 12.29 -3.51 -3.80
CA ASN A 10 13.72 -3.39 -4.07
C ASN A 10 14.32 -4.60 -4.80
N ARG A 11 13.83 -5.82 -4.54
CA ARG A 11 14.28 -7.05 -5.23
C ARG A 11 13.63 -7.17 -6.61
N THR A 12 12.32 -6.90 -6.71
CA THR A 12 11.61 -6.93 -7.99
C THR A 12 12.13 -5.85 -8.94
N SER A 13 12.41 -4.63 -8.45
CA SER A 13 13.08 -3.58 -9.23
C SER A 13 14.41 -4.03 -9.81
N LYS A 14 15.31 -4.62 -9.01
CA LYS A 14 16.61 -5.11 -9.49
C LYS A 14 16.48 -6.20 -10.57
N ALA A 15 15.51 -7.11 -10.43
CA ALA A 15 15.26 -8.16 -11.42
C ALA A 15 14.79 -7.56 -12.76
N ILE A 16 13.80 -6.67 -12.71
CA ILE A 16 13.25 -6.01 -13.92
C ILE A 16 14.31 -5.09 -14.57
N MET A 17 15.08 -4.34 -13.76
CA MET A 17 16.21 -3.53 -14.23
C MET A 17 17.26 -4.35 -14.99
N LYS A 18 17.56 -5.57 -14.54
CA LYS A 18 18.49 -6.45 -15.23
C LYS A 18 17.98 -6.80 -16.63
N MET A 19 16.69 -7.12 -16.78
CA MET A 19 16.08 -7.41 -18.09
C MET A 19 16.20 -6.21 -19.05
N PHE A 20 15.89 -5.00 -18.59
CA PHE A 20 16.10 -3.78 -19.38
C PHE A 20 17.55 -3.58 -19.82
N GLN A 21 18.52 -3.91 -18.97
CA GLN A 21 19.94 -3.69 -19.27
C GLN A 21 20.53 -4.76 -20.20
N THR A 22 20.05 -6.01 -20.14
CA THR A 22 20.64 -7.13 -20.89
C THR A 22 19.82 -7.63 -22.08
N GLN A 23 18.52 -7.35 -22.14
CA GLN A 23 17.58 -7.90 -23.14
C GLN A 23 16.90 -6.80 -23.99
N LEU A 24 17.26 -5.52 -23.81
CA LEU A 24 16.79 -4.42 -24.65
C LEU A 24 17.77 -4.20 -25.81
N HIS A 25 17.42 -4.71 -26.99
CA HIS A 25 18.24 -4.61 -28.21
C HIS A 25 17.77 -3.49 -29.16
N THR A 26 16.55 -2.98 -28.96
CA THR A 26 15.92 -1.94 -29.79
C THR A 26 15.51 -0.77 -28.92
N ALA A 27 15.61 0.46 -29.46
CA ALA A 27 15.12 1.66 -28.80
C ALA A 27 13.60 1.78 -28.91
N TYR A 28 12.96 2.12 -27.79
CA TYR A 28 11.53 2.44 -27.71
C TYR A 28 11.38 3.69 -26.85
N GLU A 29 10.41 4.56 -27.17
CA GLU A 29 10.24 5.81 -26.44
C GLU A 29 9.59 5.59 -25.07
N LYS A 30 8.63 4.65 -25.03
CA LYS A 30 7.82 4.29 -23.87
C LYS A 30 7.75 2.77 -23.75
N TYR A 31 7.44 2.28 -22.54
CA TYR A 31 7.22 0.85 -22.29
C TYR A 31 6.03 0.29 -23.08
N SER A 32 5.02 1.12 -23.38
CA SER A 32 3.89 0.76 -24.24
C SER A 32 4.34 0.22 -25.59
N ASP A 33 5.36 0.84 -26.19
CA ASP A 33 5.76 0.67 -27.58
C ASP A 33 6.62 -0.60 -27.79
N ILE A 34 7.09 -1.20 -26.69
CA ILE A 34 7.85 -2.45 -26.68
C ILE A 34 6.94 -3.60 -27.13
N PRO A 35 7.33 -4.44 -28.11
CA PRO A 35 6.55 -5.57 -28.57
C PRO A 35 6.16 -6.53 -27.44
N GLN A 36 4.95 -7.09 -27.54
CA GLN A 36 4.39 -7.99 -26.54
C GLN A 36 5.29 -9.22 -26.30
N SER A 37 5.91 -9.77 -27.35
CA SER A 37 6.87 -10.88 -27.27
C SER A 37 8.11 -10.57 -26.41
N VAL A 38 8.58 -9.32 -26.42
CA VAL A 38 9.70 -8.86 -25.58
C VAL A 38 9.23 -8.75 -24.12
N LYS A 39 8.05 -8.17 -23.87
CA LYS A 39 7.44 -8.09 -22.53
C LYS A 39 7.21 -9.49 -21.94
N GLU A 40 6.79 -10.45 -22.76
CA GLU A 40 6.61 -11.86 -22.38
C GLU A 40 7.92 -12.57 -22.08
N SER A 41 8.98 -12.33 -22.87
CA SER A 41 10.33 -12.82 -22.58
C SER A 41 10.85 -12.30 -21.23
N TRP A 42 10.59 -11.03 -20.93
CA TRP A 42 10.94 -10.43 -19.64
C TRP A 42 10.11 -11.02 -18.49
N PHE A 43 8.80 -11.20 -18.68
CA PHE A 43 7.94 -11.82 -17.67
C PHE A 43 8.34 -13.29 -17.42
N ARG A 44 8.65 -14.07 -18.47
CA ARG A 44 9.19 -15.44 -18.34
C ARG A 44 10.55 -15.47 -17.66
N SER A 45 11.40 -14.46 -17.89
CA SER A 45 12.66 -14.30 -17.14
C SER A 45 12.39 -13.95 -15.67
N PHE A 46 11.31 -13.21 -15.38
CA PHE A 46 10.91 -12.85 -14.01
C PHE A 46 10.36 -14.04 -13.23
N THR A 47 9.53 -14.88 -13.85
CA THR A 47 8.92 -16.07 -13.21
C THR A 47 9.96 -17.11 -12.76
N GLN A 48 11.20 -17.04 -13.25
CA GLN A 48 12.29 -17.92 -12.81
C GLN A 48 12.81 -17.62 -11.39
N PHE A 49 12.55 -16.41 -10.86
CA PHE A 49 13.09 -15.96 -9.57
C PHE A 49 12.04 -15.87 -8.45
N TYR A 50 10.76 -16.10 -8.77
CA TYR A 50 9.65 -15.88 -7.87
C TYR A 50 8.53 -16.88 -8.16
N ASN A 51 7.99 -17.51 -7.11
CA ASN A 51 6.89 -18.47 -7.18
C ASN A 51 5.60 -17.85 -6.61
N TRP A 52 4.45 -18.26 -7.13
CA TRP A 52 3.12 -17.87 -6.66
C TRP A 52 2.07 -18.88 -7.12
N GLU A 53 0.90 -18.91 -6.47
CA GLU A 53 -0.24 -19.75 -6.89
C GLU A 53 -0.69 -19.41 -8.33
N PRO A 54 -0.86 -20.38 -9.24
CA PRO A 54 -1.13 -20.12 -10.66
C PRO A 54 -2.28 -19.12 -10.93
N GLU A 55 -3.32 -19.14 -10.09
CA GLU A 55 -4.47 -18.22 -10.12
C GLU A 55 -4.08 -16.74 -9.99
N LEU A 56 -2.97 -16.44 -9.30
CA LEU A 56 -2.44 -15.08 -9.14
C LEU A 56 -1.64 -14.59 -10.35
N THR A 57 -1.40 -15.42 -11.37
CA THR A 57 -0.57 -15.06 -12.53
C THR A 57 -1.05 -13.80 -13.27
N PRO A 58 -2.36 -13.58 -13.53
CA PRO A 58 -2.82 -12.34 -14.16
C PRO A 58 -2.56 -11.10 -13.30
N LEU A 59 -2.72 -11.22 -11.98
CA LEU A 59 -2.42 -10.14 -11.03
C LEU A 59 -0.92 -9.83 -10.96
N VAL A 60 -0.07 -10.86 -10.86
CA VAL A 60 1.39 -10.70 -10.86
C VAL A 60 1.88 -10.13 -12.20
N ARG A 61 1.28 -10.52 -13.33
CA ARG A 61 1.56 -9.94 -14.64
C ARG A 61 1.19 -8.45 -14.70
N SER A 62 0.02 -8.07 -14.20
CA SER A 62 -0.43 -6.67 -14.15
C SER A 62 0.49 -5.79 -13.26
N GLU A 63 0.84 -6.27 -12.07
CA GLU A 63 1.81 -5.59 -11.19
C GLU A 63 3.21 -5.52 -11.81
N PHE A 64 3.65 -6.58 -12.52
CA PHE A 64 4.90 -6.59 -13.28
C PHE A 64 4.91 -5.52 -14.37
N ASP A 65 3.93 -5.50 -15.27
CA ASP A 65 3.87 -4.52 -16.37
C ASP A 65 3.75 -3.08 -15.85
N SER A 66 2.97 -2.86 -14.78
CA SER A 66 2.87 -1.56 -14.10
C SER A 66 4.22 -1.10 -13.51
N HIS A 67 4.94 -2.02 -12.86
CA HIS A 67 6.23 -1.73 -12.25
C HIS A 67 7.32 -1.51 -13.30
N ALA A 68 7.35 -2.35 -14.34
CA ALA A 68 8.26 -2.24 -15.47
C ALA A 68 8.05 -0.93 -16.23
N THR A 69 6.80 -0.52 -16.49
CA THR A 69 6.47 0.79 -17.09
C THR A 69 7.11 1.95 -16.31
N LYS A 70 7.00 1.93 -14.98
CA LYS A 70 7.57 2.96 -14.11
C LYS A 70 9.10 2.94 -14.12
N LEU A 71 9.71 1.76 -13.94
CA LEU A 71 11.16 1.59 -13.95
C LEU A 71 11.79 1.99 -15.29
N TYR A 72 11.14 1.67 -16.41
CA TYR A 72 11.56 2.07 -17.74
C TYR A 72 11.58 3.60 -17.87
N SER A 73 10.50 4.26 -17.48
CA SER A 73 10.38 5.72 -17.51
C SER A 73 11.47 6.41 -16.67
N ASP A 74 11.78 5.85 -15.50
CA ASP A 74 12.82 6.38 -14.61
C ASP A 74 14.24 6.14 -15.18
N HIS A 75 14.48 5.02 -15.86
CA HIS A 75 15.74 4.77 -16.58
C HIS A 75 15.92 5.67 -17.78
N MET A 76 14.86 5.85 -18.58
CA MET A 76 14.83 6.76 -19.73
C MET A 76 15.13 8.20 -19.31
N TYR A 77 14.55 8.64 -18.18
CA TYR A 77 14.90 9.93 -17.59
C TYR A 77 16.38 10.00 -17.17
N ALA A 78 16.89 8.99 -16.48
CA ALA A 78 18.30 8.95 -16.05
C ALA A 78 19.28 8.95 -17.24
N TRP A 79 18.97 8.23 -18.32
CA TRP A 79 19.76 8.25 -19.56
C TRP A 79 19.69 9.63 -20.25
N LYS A 80 18.51 10.24 -20.35
CA LYS A 80 18.35 11.62 -20.83
C LYS A 80 19.18 12.61 -20.01
N GLN A 81 19.21 12.49 -18.68
CA GLN A 81 20.05 13.36 -17.83
C GLN A 81 21.55 13.17 -18.07
N ASN A 82 22.00 11.93 -18.35
CA ASN A 82 23.39 11.69 -18.73
C ASN A 82 23.70 12.31 -20.10
N TYR A 83 22.83 12.11 -21.09
CA TYR A 83 22.96 12.73 -22.42
C TYR A 83 23.09 14.26 -22.35
N LEU A 84 22.20 14.94 -21.61
CA LEU A 84 22.24 16.39 -21.41
C LEU A 84 23.50 16.89 -20.68
N GLN A 85 24.23 16.01 -19.99
CA GLN A 85 25.51 16.30 -19.32
C GLN A 85 26.73 15.88 -20.16
N GLY A 86 26.54 15.42 -21.39
CA GLY A 86 27.61 14.85 -22.23
C GLY A 86 28.16 13.51 -21.73
N LYS A 87 27.46 12.83 -20.81
CA LYS A 87 27.90 11.59 -20.15
C LYS A 87 27.28 10.35 -20.81
N LYS A 88 28.03 9.25 -20.82
CA LYS A 88 27.55 7.92 -21.19
C LYS A 88 26.98 7.19 -19.96
N PRO A 89 25.77 6.59 -20.01
CA PRO A 89 25.27 5.77 -18.92
C PRO A 89 26.09 4.49 -18.71
N LYS A 90 26.09 3.95 -17.49
CA LYS A 90 26.62 2.60 -17.20
C LYS A 90 25.59 1.54 -17.59
N ASN A 91 26.08 0.34 -17.95
CA ASN A 91 25.28 -0.86 -18.22
C ASN A 91 24.13 -0.63 -19.22
N VAL A 92 24.40 0.07 -20.31
CA VAL A 92 23.44 0.34 -21.40
C VAL A 92 23.97 -0.19 -22.73
N ASN A 93 23.08 -0.77 -23.53
CA ASN A 93 23.34 -1.00 -24.95
C ASN A 93 23.53 0.36 -25.64
N LEU A 94 24.73 0.62 -26.15
CA LEU A 94 25.11 1.94 -26.67
C LEU A 94 24.28 2.32 -27.92
N ASP A 95 23.88 1.34 -28.73
CA ASP A 95 23.11 1.57 -29.94
C ASP A 95 21.68 2.01 -29.59
N VAL A 96 21.08 1.35 -28.60
CA VAL A 96 19.79 1.76 -28.00
C VAL A 96 19.89 3.18 -27.42
N PHE A 97 20.94 3.48 -26.65
CA PHE A 97 21.14 4.84 -26.10
C PHE A 97 21.31 5.91 -27.18
N ASN A 98 22.03 5.60 -28.26
CA ASN A 98 22.24 6.52 -29.37
C ASN A 98 20.94 6.76 -30.16
N ALA A 99 20.18 5.71 -30.46
CA ALA A 99 18.90 5.79 -31.17
C ALA A 99 17.81 6.57 -30.42
N LEU A 100 17.94 6.74 -29.10
CA LEU A 100 17.03 7.54 -28.27
C LEU A 100 17.32 9.05 -28.24
N LYS A 101 18.51 9.49 -28.68
CA LYS A 101 18.89 10.91 -28.66
C LYS A 101 17.95 11.79 -29.51
N PRO A 102 17.60 11.43 -30.77
CA PRO A 102 16.70 12.25 -31.58
C PRO A 102 15.34 12.49 -30.90
N TYR A 103 14.76 11.46 -30.28
CA TYR A 103 13.51 11.55 -29.51
C TYR A 103 13.60 12.55 -28.36
N TRP A 104 14.71 12.56 -27.61
CA TRP A 104 14.92 13.54 -26.53
C TRP A 104 15.13 14.97 -27.03
N ASP A 105 15.55 15.13 -28.29
CA ASP A 105 15.75 16.41 -28.92
C ASP A 105 14.50 17.04 -29.54
N LEU A 106 13.45 16.25 -29.81
CA LEU A 106 12.17 16.73 -30.31
C LEU A 106 11.59 17.88 -29.44
N PRO A 107 11.10 18.97 -30.05
CA PRO A 107 10.49 20.09 -29.33
C PRO A 107 9.34 19.66 -28.41
N GLU A 108 8.48 18.73 -28.86
CA GLU A 108 7.34 18.21 -28.09
C GLU A 108 7.79 17.45 -26.83
N THR A 109 8.84 16.62 -26.95
CA THR A 109 9.46 15.90 -25.83
C THR A 109 10.10 16.86 -24.83
N LYS A 110 10.67 17.98 -25.30
CA LYS A 110 11.21 19.05 -24.45
C LYS A 110 10.09 19.80 -23.72
N ALA A 111 9.07 20.28 -24.42
CA ALA A 111 7.92 20.99 -23.85
C ALA A 111 7.14 20.15 -22.82
N THR A 112 6.94 18.85 -23.10
CA THR A 112 6.31 17.91 -22.16
C THR A 112 7.18 17.71 -20.91
N SER A 113 8.50 17.59 -21.09
CA SER A 113 9.46 17.45 -19.99
C SER A 113 9.52 18.70 -19.11
N GLU A 114 9.41 19.90 -19.68
CA GLU A 114 9.34 21.16 -18.95
C GLU A 114 8.03 21.30 -18.17
N THR A 115 6.90 20.99 -18.80
CA THR A 115 5.58 21.03 -18.16
C THR A 115 5.54 20.09 -16.95
N ASN A 116 6.03 18.86 -17.10
CA ASN A 116 6.16 17.91 -15.99
C ASN A 116 7.13 18.38 -14.89
N SER A 117 8.22 19.08 -15.26
CA SER A 117 9.15 19.69 -14.30
C SER A 117 8.50 20.82 -13.50
N LYS A 118 7.75 21.72 -14.17
CA LYS A 118 6.96 22.79 -13.54
C LYS A 118 5.90 22.21 -12.60
N ASN A 119 5.14 21.22 -13.04
CA ASN A 119 4.14 20.53 -12.22
C ASN A 119 4.75 19.88 -10.97
N ARG A 120 5.91 19.21 -11.10
CA ARG A 120 6.63 18.61 -9.96
C ARG A 120 7.17 19.65 -8.98
N LYS A 121 7.50 20.86 -9.47
CA LYS A 121 7.95 22.01 -8.67
C LYS A 121 6.81 22.96 -8.26
N SER A 122 5.55 22.54 -8.42
CA SER A 122 4.40 23.38 -8.06
C SER A 122 4.35 23.65 -6.55
N ASP A 123 3.91 24.85 -6.19
CA ASP A 123 3.86 25.35 -4.81
C ASP A 123 2.61 24.87 -4.04
N ARG A 124 1.64 24.23 -4.71
CA ARG A 124 0.43 23.64 -4.08
C ARG A 124 -0.36 24.60 -3.17
N GLY A 125 -0.30 25.91 -3.47
CA GLY A 125 -0.92 26.99 -2.69
C GLY A 125 -0.18 27.26 -1.38
N GLY A 126 1.04 27.78 -1.47
CA GLY A 126 1.90 28.16 -0.33
C GLY A 126 2.55 26.99 0.42
N ARG A 127 2.38 25.75 -0.06
CA ARG A 127 2.85 24.53 0.63
C ARG A 127 4.12 23.94 0.01
N GLY A 128 4.73 24.63 -0.96
CA GLY A 128 5.94 24.18 -1.65
C GLY A 128 5.84 22.81 -2.31
N ILE A 129 7.00 22.26 -2.64
CA ILE A 129 7.17 20.96 -3.29
C ILE A 129 6.75 19.83 -2.35
N SER A 130 5.94 18.89 -2.85
CA SER A 130 5.52 17.75 -2.04
C SER A 130 6.70 16.84 -1.67
N THR A 131 6.87 16.58 -0.38
CA THR A 131 8.07 15.95 0.18
C THR A 131 7.72 14.73 1.02
N HIS A 132 8.48 13.64 0.85
CA HIS A 132 8.39 12.43 1.68
C HIS A 132 9.81 11.92 1.98
N ASN A 133 9.97 11.27 3.13
CA ASN A 133 11.25 10.86 3.70
C ASN A 133 11.44 9.33 3.78
N ALA A 134 10.44 8.54 3.37
CA ALA A 134 10.53 7.07 3.25
C ALA A 134 11.53 6.55 2.18
N GLY A 135 12.05 7.44 1.33
CA GLY A 135 12.97 7.08 0.24
C GLY A 135 12.32 6.21 -0.83
N ALA A 136 13.08 5.29 -1.43
CA ALA A 136 12.58 4.40 -2.50
C ALA A 136 11.71 3.22 -2.01
N LYS A 137 11.07 3.34 -0.84
CA LYS A 137 10.16 2.33 -0.27
C LYS A 137 8.71 2.70 -0.58
N THR A 138 7.84 1.69 -0.66
CA THR A 138 6.40 1.96 -0.67
C THR A 138 5.89 2.10 0.76
N ILE A 139 4.67 2.61 0.91
CA ILE A 139 4.02 2.77 2.22
C ILE A 139 3.81 1.39 2.85
N GLU A 140 3.35 0.42 2.05
CA GLU A 140 3.17 -0.98 2.45
C GLU A 140 4.49 -1.63 2.93
N ALA A 141 5.60 -1.38 2.21
CA ALA A 141 6.91 -1.90 2.60
C ALA A 141 7.46 -1.22 3.87
N ARG A 142 7.11 0.05 4.15
CA ARG A 142 7.51 0.72 5.39
C ARG A 142 6.66 0.27 6.59
N GLU A 143 5.37 0.01 6.38
CA GLU A 143 4.50 -0.58 7.41
C GLU A 143 5.01 -1.98 7.84
N GLU A 144 5.37 -2.85 6.88
CA GLU A 144 5.96 -4.17 7.17
C GLU A 144 7.29 -4.04 7.95
N GLU A 145 8.16 -3.12 7.56
CA GLU A 145 9.40 -2.85 8.31
C GLU A 145 9.12 -2.36 9.73
N MET A 146 8.21 -1.39 9.92
CA MET A 146 7.83 -0.89 11.25
C MET A 146 7.19 -1.99 12.10
N THR A 147 6.41 -2.88 11.49
CA THR A 147 5.83 -4.06 12.15
C THR A 147 6.92 -4.99 12.68
N ILE A 148 7.95 -5.25 11.87
CA ILE A 148 9.10 -6.09 12.27
C ILE A 148 9.95 -5.38 13.34
N GLU A 149 10.22 -4.08 13.18
CA GLU A 149 10.92 -3.22 14.15
C GLU A 149 10.20 -3.22 15.52
N ALA A 150 8.88 -3.30 15.54
CA ALA A 150 8.02 -3.36 16.73
C ALA A 150 7.66 -4.78 17.20
N GLY A 151 8.40 -5.82 16.77
CA GLY A 151 8.23 -7.19 17.28
C GLY A 151 6.96 -7.91 16.81
N GLY A 152 6.41 -7.51 15.67
CA GLY A 152 5.20 -8.09 15.07
C GLY A 152 3.93 -7.27 15.25
N VAL A 153 3.99 -6.15 15.99
CA VAL A 153 2.86 -5.23 16.18
C VAL A 153 2.89 -4.15 15.09
N PRO A 154 1.90 -4.08 14.17
CA PRO A 154 1.94 -3.08 13.11
C PRO A 154 1.64 -1.67 13.64
N PRO A 155 2.21 -0.61 13.05
CA PRO A 155 1.92 0.76 13.46
C PRO A 155 0.46 1.14 13.18
N ASP A 156 -0.05 2.14 13.90
CA ASP A 156 -1.26 2.85 13.49
C ASP A 156 -0.96 3.83 12.33
N TYR A 157 -2.00 4.29 11.64
CA TYR A 157 -1.85 5.17 10.48
C TYR A 157 -1.31 6.56 10.83
N ILE A 158 -1.48 7.06 12.07
CA ILE A 158 -0.86 8.33 12.50
C ILE A 158 0.66 8.13 12.63
N GLN A 159 1.10 7.03 13.25
CA GLN A 159 2.52 6.66 13.38
C GLN A 159 3.18 6.46 12.00
N LEU A 160 2.53 5.72 11.11
CA LEU A 160 3.04 5.43 9.77
C LEU A 160 3.19 6.71 8.93
N ILE A 161 2.18 7.59 8.94
CA ILE A 161 2.23 8.86 8.19
C ILE A 161 3.32 9.78 8.77
N LYS A 162 3.50 9.82 10.10
CA LYS A 162 4.59 10.55 10.75
C LYS A 162 5.96 10.05 10.31
N ASP A 163 6.23 8.75 10.38
CA ASP A 163 7.52 8.16 9.96
C ASP A 163 7.84 8.51 8.51
N ILE A 164 6.86 8.36 7.61
CA ILE A 164 7.03 8.59 6.16
C ILE A 164 7.36 10.04 5.81
N HIS A 165 6.90 11.02 6.59
CA HIS A 165 7.08 12.45 6.28
C HIS A 165 8.08 13.18 7.19
N THR A 166 8.48 12.58 8.32
CA THR A 166 9.45 13.17 9.26
C THR A 166 10.88 13.11 8.69
N ASN A 167 11.59 14.24 8.75
CA ASN A 167 13.01 14.28 8.44
C ASN A 167 13.83 13.85 9.66
N LYS A 168 14.60 12.77 9.52
CA LYS A 168 15.40 12.17 10.61
C LYS A 168 16.52 13.06 11.18
N LYS A 169 16.81 14.21 10.58
CA LYS A 169 17.78 15.20 11.09
C LYS A 169 17.14 16.30 11.93
N THR A 170 15.94 16.76 11.55
CA THR A 170 15.22 17.82 12.28
C THR A 170 14.16 17.26 13.23
N ASN A 171 13.77 15.98 13.05
CA ASN A 171 12.62 15.33 13.69
C ASN A 171 11.28 16.03 13.43
N GLU A 172 11.19 16.80 12.34
CA GLU A 172 9.98 17.51 11.93
C GLU A 172 9.38 16.90 10.65
N ILE A 173 8.04 16.94 10.57
CA ILE A 173 7.31 16.69 9.33
C ILE A 173 7.58 17.85 8.37
N GLN A 174 8.23 17.58 7.23
CA GLN A 174 8.65 18.63 6.30
C GLN A 174 7.53 19.15 5.40
N ASP A 175 6.69 18.28 4.85
CA ASP A 175 5.60 18.67 3.95
C ASP A 175 4.49 19.37 4.76
N PRO A 176 4.17 20.65 4.49
CA PRO A 176 3.17 21.39 5.27
C PRO A 176 1.80 20.72 5.27
N LYS A 177 1.40 20.11 4.15
CA LYS A 177 0.12 19.38 4.05
C LYS A 177 0.11 18.13 4.92
N ALA A 178 1.24 17.42 5.01
CA ALA A 178 1.35 16.25 5.89
C ALA A 178 1.34 16.68 7.36
N ARG A 179 1.94 17.82 7.70
CA ARG A 179 1.92 18.39 9.05
C ARG A 179 0.50 18.82 9.45
N GLU A 180 -0.16 19.64 8.64
CA GLU A 180 -1.58 20.03 8.80
C GLU A 180 -2.47 18.80 9.01
N PHE A 181 -2.27 17.75 8.22
CA PHE A 181 -3.07 16.53 8.32
C PHE A 181 -2.79 15.73 9.61
N VAL A 182 -1.51 15.56 9.99
CA VAL A 182 -1.12 14.81 11.19
C VAL A 182 -1.58 15.51 12.47
N GLU A 183 -1.48 16.84 12.56
CA GLU A 183 -2.01 17.57 13.72
C GLU A 183 -3.53 17.43 13.80
N LYS A 184 -4.27 17.67 12.70
CA LYS A 184 -5.72 17.48 12.68
C LYS A 184 -6.18 16.10 13.19
N VAL A 185 -5.52 15.00 12.77
CA VAL A 185 -5.93 13.65 13.23
C VAL A 185 -5.47 13.31 14.65
N LYS A 186 -4.44 13.99 15.18
CA LYS A 186 -4.11 13.92 16.62
C LYS A 186 -5.18 14.63 17.45
N ASP A 187 -5.56 15.86 17.06
CA ASP A 187 -6.53 16.65 17.81
C ASP A 187 -7.86 15.87 17.93
N ILE A 188 -8.35 15.32 16.82
CA ILE A 188 -9.55 14.47 16.77
C ILE A 188 -9.38 13.19 17.61
N ARG A 189 -8.20 12.55 17.59
CA ARG A 189 -7.91 11.38 18.44
C ARG A 189 -8.03 11.72 19.92
N ASP A 190 -7.43 12.83 20.33
CA ASP A 190 -7.32 13.20 21.74
C ASP A 190 -8.67 13.73 22.27
N GLU A 191 -9.46 14.41 21.44
CA GLU A 191 -10.89 14.69 21.69
C GLU A 191 -11.72 13.40 21.87
N MET A 192 -11.63 12.46 20.92
CA MET A 192 -12.35 11.17 21.00
C MET A 192 -11.93 10.35 22.23
N MET A 193 -10.65 10.37 22.58
CA MET A 193 -10.13 9.66 23.75
C MET A 193 -10.61 10.29 25.06
N THR A 194 -10.75 11.62 25.11
CA THR A 194 -11.36 12.34 26.23
C THR A 194 -12.83 11.96 26.41
N GLN A 195 -13.61 11.96 25.32
CA GLN A 195 -15.03 11.57 25.35
C GLN A 195 -15.22 10.11 25.77
N ARG A 196 -14.40 9.18 25.25
CA ARG A 196 -14.45 7.76 25.64
C ARG A 196 -14.16 7.58 27.13
N THR A 197 -13.14 8.27 27.65
CA THR A 197 -12.79 8.24 29.09
C THR A 197 -13.94 8.76 29.97
N GLN A 198 -14.60 9.85 29.57
CA GLN A 198 -15.78 10.38 30.27
C GLN A 198 -16.97 9.40 30.25
N ASN A 199 -17.14 8.66 29.16
CA ASN A 199 -18.21 7.68 28.97
C ASN A 199 -17.88 6.27 29.53
N GLY A 200 -16.73 6.10 30.21
CA GLY A 200 -16.28 4.79 30.72
C GLY A 200 -15.90 3.77 29.63
N LEU A 201 -15.78 4.22 28.38
CA LEU A 201 -15.30 3.41 27.25
C LEU A 201 -13.77 3.46 27.25
N GLY A 202 -13.13 2.30 27.15
CA GLY A 202 -11.68 2.17 27.27
C GLY A 202 -10.87 2.85 26.15
N VAL A 203 -9.55 2.65 26.22
CA VAL A 203 -8.57 3.13 25.24
C VAL A 203 -8.97 2.75 23.81
N MET A 204 -8.81 3.68 22.86
CA MET A 204 -9.06 3.41 21.44
C MET A 204 -8.12 2.31 20.92
N THR A 205 -8.68 1.36 20.17
CA THR A 205 -7.90 0.34 19.47
C THR A 205 -7.11 0.95 18.30
N ARG A 206 -6.11 0.21 17.79
CA ARG A 206 -5.39 0.58 16.56
C ARG A 206 -6.37 0.73 15.39
N GLU A 207 -7.37 -0.14 15.34
CA GLU A 207 -8.38 -0.20 14.29
C GLU A 207 -9.33 1.01 14.36
N ASP A 208 -9.74 1.45 15.57
CA ASP A 208 -10.47 2.72 15.76
C ASP A 208 -9.66 3.92 15.21
N ILE A 209 -8.36 3.99 15.54
CA ILE A 209 -7.46 5.06 15.08
C ILE A 209 -7.31 5.03 13.55
N ASN A 210 -7.09 3.84 12.98
CA ASN A 210 -6.95 3.67 11.53
C ASN A 210 -8.22 4.09 10.78
N GLN A 211 -9.40 3.70 11.27
CA GLN A 211 -10.68 4.07 10.69
C GLN A 211 -10.90 5.59 10.72
N MET A 212 -10.62 6.24 11.86
CA MET A 212 -10.72 7.69 11.98
C MET A 212 -9.73 8.43 11.06
N VAL A 213 -8.49 7.97 10.93
CA VAL A 213 -7.52 8.55 9.97
C VAL A 213 -8.01 8.37 8.53
N VAL A 214 -8.61 7.23 8.19
CA VAL A 214 -9.23 7.01 6.88
C VAL A 214 -10.35 8.00 6.64
N GLU A 215 -11.32 8.12 7.55
CA GLU A 215 -12.44 9.05 7.44
C GLU A 215 -11.98 10.49 7.18
N GLN A 216 -10.98 10.97 7.93
CA GLN A 216 -10.43 12.32 7.82
C GLN A 216 -9.52 12.54 6.60
N ALA A 217 -8.92 11.49 6.03
CA ALA A 217 -7.96 11.59 4.94
C ALA A 217 -8.63 12.05 3.62
N PRO A 218 -8.16 13.16 3.01
CA PRO A 218 -8.67 13.62 1.71
C PRO A 218 -8.52 12.55 0.62
N VAL A 219 -9.57 12.36 -0.19
CA VAL A 219 -9.56 11.46 -1.34
C VAL A 219 -9.33 12.27 -2.62
N SER A 220 -8.41 11.82 -3.47
CA SER A 220 -8.24 12.39 -4.81
C SER A 220 -7.89 11.30 -5.81
N LYS A 221 -8.56 11.26 -6.97
CA LYS A 221 -8.36 10.25 -8.03
C LYS A 221 -8.33 8.81 -7.47
N ASN A 222 -9.34 8.46 -6.66
CA ASN A 222 -9.51 7.19 -5.95
C ASN A 222 -8.34 6.80 -5.02
N ARG A 223 -7.54 7.75 -4.54
CA ARG A 223 -6.45 7.51 -3.58
C ARG A 223 -6.69 8.28 -2.30
N THR A 224 -6.64 7.56 -1.18
CA THR A 224 -6.59 8.14 0.16
C THR A 224 -5.23 8.80 0.38
N TYR A 225 -5.24 10.09 0.74
CA TYR A 225 -4.03 10.85 1.02
C TYR A 225 -3.17 10.16 2.10
N ALA A 226 -1.85 10.22 1.92
CA ALA A 226 -0.82 9.67 2.82
C ALA A 226 -0.85 8.14 3.10
N LEU A 227 -1.89 7.40 2.70
CA LEU A 227 -2.02 5.94 2.85
C LEU A 227 -1.86 5.17 1.52
N GLY A 228 -1.99 5.84 0.39
CA GLY A 228 -1.65 5.30 -0.93
C GLY A 228 -2.56 4.14 -1.37
N LYS A 229 -2.05 2.90 -1.26
CA LYS A 229 -2.75 1.66 -1.61
C LYS A 229 -3.00 0.72 -0.42
N LEU A 230 -2.68 1.15 0.81
CA LEU A 230 -3.07 0.41 2.02
C LEU A 230 -4.60 0.41 2.24
N VAL A 231 -5.28 1.44 1.73
CA VAL A 231 -6.71 1.64 1.91
C VAL A 231 -7.37 1.75 0.54
N ASP A 232 -8.02 0.68 0.12
CA ASP A 232 -8.80 0.65 -1.12
C ASP A 232 -10.22 1.18 -0.84
N ARG A 233 -10.32 2.50 -0.67
CA ARG A 233 -11.57 3.19 -0.26
C ARG A 233 -12.69 3.07 -1.29
N HIS A 234 -12.36 2.69 -2.52
CA HIS A 234 -13.25 2.06 -3.49
C HIS A 234 -12.46 0.97 -4.21
N PRO A 235 -12.82 -0.32 -4.09
CA PRO A 235 -12.25 -1.36 -4.95
C PRO A 235 -12.62 -1.00 -6.39
N SER A 236 -11.65 -0.45 -7.12
CA SER A 236 -11.94 0.12 -8.44
C SER A 236 -12.23 -1.01 -9.41
N ILE A 237 -13.40 -0.93 -10.06
CA ILE A 237 -13.94 -1.87 -11.07
C ILE A 237 -13.07 -1.93 -12.36
N THR A 238 -11.87 -1.35 -12.32
CA THR A 238 -10.80 -1.42 -13.33
C THR A 238 -9.68 -2.41 -12.98
N SER A 239 -9.78 -3.12 -11.84
CA SER A 239 -9.22 -4.47 -11.79
C SER A 239 -10.03 -5.36 -12.74
N THR A 240 -9.38 -6.19 -13.57
CA THR A 240 -10.04 -6.99 -14.62
C THR A 240 -10.89 -8.16 -14.11
N TYR A 241 -11.29 -8.09 -12.84
CA TYR A 241 -12.20 -9.02 -12.20
C TYR A 241 -13.51 -8.29 -11.91
N PRO A 242 -14.67 -8.86 -12.26
CA PRO A 242 -15.90 -8.45 -11.62
C PRO A 242 -15.69 -8.59 -10.11
N VAL A 243 -16.01 -7.56 -9.34
CA VAL A 243 -16.40 -7.78 -7.96
C VAL A 243 -17.68 -8.61 -8.06
N ASN A 244 -17.56 -9.92 -7.89
CA ASN A 244 -18.72 -10.80 -7.86
C ASN A 244 -19.61 -10.29 -6.73
N SER A 245 -20.75 -9.66 -7.06
CA SER A 245 -21.74 -9.19 -6.06
C SER A 245 -22.07 -10.32 -5.10
N SER A 246 -22.21 -11.53 -5.65
CA SER A 246 -22.31 -12.81 -4.94
C SER A 246 -21.37 -12.97 -3.74
N LEU A 247 -20.09 -12.56 -3.82
CA LEU A 247 -19.15 -12.68 -2.70
C LEU A 247 -19.38 -11.62 -1.61
N VAL A 248 -19.88 -10.45 -1.98
CA VAL A 248 -20.24 -9.39 -1.02
C VAL A 248 -21.56 -9.74 -0.33
N GLU A 249 -22.55 -10.24 -1.08
CA GLU A 249 -23.77 -10.85 -0.57
C GLU A 249 -23.46 -12.04 0.36
N GLU A 250 -22.55 -12.94 -0.03
CA GLU A 250 -22.16 -14.11 0.75
C GLU A 250 -21.45 -13.73 2.06
N VAL A 251 -20.51 -12.78 2.03
CA VAL A 251 -19.87 -12.26 3.26
C VAL A 251 -20.89 -11.56 4.18
N LYS A 252 -21.91 -10.89 3.62
CA LYS A 252 -23.00 -10.30 4.40
C LYS A 252 -23.86 -11.37 5.06
N MET A 253 -24.32 -12.38 4.30
CA MET A 253 -25.08 -13.52 4.84
C MET A 253 -24.28 -14.31 5.88
N LEU A 254 -22.98 -14.55 5.66
CA LEU A 254 -22.13 -15.25 6.62
C LEU A 254 -21.97 -14.48 7.93
N LYS A 255 -21.91 -13.14 7.89
CA LYS A 255 -21.91 -12.30 9.10
C LYS A 255 -23.25 -12.34 9.84
N GLU A 256 -24.36 -12.26 9.11
CA GLU A 256 -25.71 -12.37 9.70
C GLU A 256 -25.93 -13.75 10.34
N GLN A 257 -25.53 -14.83 9.67
CA GLN A 257 -25.55 -16.19 10.24
C GLN A 257 -24.60 -16.37 11.44
N HIS A 258 -23.46 -15.67 11.49
CA HIS A 258 -22.58 -15.71 12.65
C HIS A 258 -23.24 -15.05 13.86
N LEU A 259 -23.81 -13.86 13.68
CA LEU A 259 -24.52 -13.15 14.75
C LEU A 259 -25.71 -13.97 15.29
N GLU A 260 -26.47 -14.63 14.42
CA GLU A 260 -27.55 -15.54 14.83
C GLU A 260 -27.03 -16.75 15.62
N LYS A 261 -25.92 -17.35 15.20
CA LYS A 261 -25.26 -18.46 15.92
C LYS A 261 -24.74 -18.01 17.29
N ASP A 262 -24.17 -16.81 17.39
CA ASP A 262 -23.66 -16.27 18.66
C ASP A 262 -24.81 -15.98 19.64
N ILE A 263 -25.93 -15.41 19.17
CA ILE A 263 -27.16 -15.24 19.97
C ILE A 263 -27.67 -16.59 20.48
N ARG A 264 -27.73 -17.61 19.60
CA ARG A 264 -28.16 -18.96 19.98
C ARG A 264 -27.20 -19.63 20.96
N MET A 265 -25.90 -19.44 20.80
CA MET A 265 -24.87 -19.97 21.70
C MET A 265 -25.00 -19.36 23.09
N ASN A 266 -25.16 -18.03 23.19
CA ASN A 266 -25.38 -17.33 24.46
C ASN A 266 -26.68 -17.78 25.15
N SER A 267 -27.76 -17.99 24.39
CA SER A 267 -29.02 -18.50 24.94
C SER A 267 -28.89 -19.94 25.48
N MET A 268 -28.16 -20.80 24.77
CA MET A 268 -27.90 -22.18 25.21
C MET A 268 -26.98 -22.22 26.44
N GLN A 269 -25.97 -21.34 26.50
CA GLN A 269 -25.09 -21.20 27.66
C GLN A 269 -25.87 -20.79 28.92
N ALA A 270 -26.78 -19.80 28.81
CA ALA A 270 -27.65 -19.40 29.92
C ALA A 270 -28.60 -20.52 30.40
N GLN A 271 -29.09 -21.39 29.49
CA GLN A 271 -29.86 -22.57 29.85
C GLN A 271 -29.01 -23.61 30.60
N ILE A 272 -27.76 -23.83 30.16
CA ILE A 272 -26.81 -24.73 30.84
C ILE A 272 -26.50 -24.22 32.25
N GLU A 273 -26.23 -22.92 32.42
CA GLU A 273 -25.97 -22.30 33.73
C GLU A 273 -27.19 -22.42 34.65
N THR A 274 -28.40 -22.20 34.12
CA THR A 274 -29.66 -22.38 34.88
C THR A 274 -29.82 -23.82 35.36
N LEU A 275 -29.60 -24.81 34.48
CA LEU A 275 -29.65 -26.23 34.83
C LEU A 275 -28.56 -26.62 35.85
N GLN A 276 -27.35 -26.09 35.71
CA GLN A 276 -26.27 -26.32 36.67
C GLN A 276 -26.61 -25.76 38.06
N ASN A 277 -27.27 -24.61 38.14
CA ASN A 277 -27.70 -24.04 39.42
C ASN A 277 -28.83 -24.87 40.06
N ILE A 278 -29.85 -25.26 39.29
CA ILE A 278 -30.92 -26.16 39.75
C ILE A 278 -30.36 -27.50 40.26
N LEU A 279 -29.38 -28.08 39.56
CA LEU A 279 -28.72 -29.32 39.98
C LEU A 279 -27.91 -29.15 41.28
N LYS A 280 -27.22 -28.03 41.46
CA LYS A 280 -26.49 -27.71 42.71
C LYS A 280 -27.44 -27.51 43.89
N GLU A 281 -28.59 -26.86 43.66
CA GLU A 281 -29.60 -26.61 44.71
C GLU A 281 -30.30 -27.90 45.14
N ASN A 282 -30.65 -28.79 44.19
CA ASN A 282 -31.42 -30.00 44.49
C ASN A 282 -30.54 -31.22 44.84
N PHE A 283 -29.27 -31.25 44.40
CA PHE A 283 -28.33 -32.35 44.66
C PHE A 283 -26.95 -31.86 45.18
N PRO A 284 -26.92 -31.10 46.30
CA PRO A 284 -25.67 -30.50 46.81
C PRO A 284 -24.61 -31.53 47.21
N SER A 285 -25.01 -32.75 47.56
CA SER A 285 -24.09 -33.86 47.87
C SER A 285 -23.40 -34.47 46.65
N SER A 286 -23.88 -34.21 45.43
CA SER A 286 -23.28 -34.70 44.18
C SER A 286 -22.26 -33.74 43.59
N PHE A 287 -22.20 -32.49 44.08
CA PHE A 287 -21.27 -31.45 43.62
C PHE A 287 -20.55 -30.83 44.83
N PRO A 288 -19.61 -31.55 45.46
CA PRO A 288 -18.88 -31.03 46.62
C PRO A 288 -18.16 -29.73 46.25
N GLN A 289 -18.34 -28.70 47.07
CA GLN A 289 -17.53 -27.49 46.98
C GLN A 289 -16.08 -27.88 47.23
N THR A 290 -15.21 -27.67 46.22
CA THR A 290 -13.77 -27.72 46.41
C THR A 290 -13.40 -26.63 47.40
N GLN A 291 -13.06 -27.02 48.63
CA GLN A 291 -12.46 -26.11 49.59
C GLN A 291 -11.13 -25.60 49.02
N GLN A 292 -10.85 -24.31 49.21
CA GLN A 292 -9.64 -23.62 48.75
C GLN A 292 -8.38 -24.13 49.45
#